data_AF-A0A7V0ZLZ4-F1
#
_entry.id   AF-A0A7V0ZLZ4-F1
#
_cell.length_a   1.000
_cell.length_b   1.000
_cell.length_c   1.000
_cell.angle_alpha   90.00
_cell.angle_beta   90.00
_cell.angle_gamma   90.00
#
_symmetry.space_group_name_H-M   'P 1'
#
loop_
_entity.id
_entity.type
_entity.pdbx_description
1 polymer ?
#
loop_
_entity_poly.entity_id
_entity_poly.type
_entity_poly.pdbx_seq_one_letter_code
_entity_poly.pdbx_strand_id
1 'polypeptide(L)' 'MKYLHTMVRARDLDETLDFYCDKLGLVQVNRYDSDAGRFSLV' A
#
# COMPACT_ATOMS: atom_id res chain seq x y z
N MET A 1 5.39 -14.88 19.01
CA MET A 1 4.47 -14.25 18.04
C MET A 1 5.15 -13.04 17.43
N LYS A 2 4.94 -12.74 16.14
CA LYS A 2 5.43 -11.52 15.48
C LYS A 2 4.27 -10.84 14.75
N TYR A 3 4.24 -9.51 14.79
CA TYR A 3 3.33 -8.72 13.95
C TYR A 3 3.94 -8.61 12.55
N LEU A 4 3.14 -8.93 11.53
CA LEU A 4 3.62 -9.00 10.14
C LEU A 4 3.39 -7.69 9.38
N HIS A 5 2.16 -7.19 9.38
CA HIS A 5 1.78 -5.96 8.69
C HIS A 5 0.43 -5.44 9.23
N THR A 6 0.14 -4.19 8.92
CA THR A 6 -1.17 -3.54 9.17
C THR A 6 -1.75 -3.11 7.84
N MET A 7 -2.98 -3.57 7.54
CA MET A 7 -3.66 -3.17 6.32
C MET A 7 -4.45 -1.88 6.55
N VAL A 8 -4.22 -0.88 5.70
CA VAL A 8 -4.89 0.42 5.73
C VAL A 8 -5.57 0.63 4.38
N ARG A 9 -6.89 0.90 4.38
CA ARG A 9 -7.58 1.30 3.15
C ARG A 9 -7.37 2.78 2.91
N ALA A 10 -6.85 3.12 1.74
CA ALA A 10 -6.73 4.47 1.26
C ALA A 10 -7.74 4.77 0.15
N ARG A 11 -8.08 6.05 -0.01
CA ARG A 11 -8.95 6.52 -1.10
C ARG A 11 -8.17 6.68 -2.41
N ASP A 12 -6.95 7.20 -2.32
CA ASP A 12 -6.08 7.49 -3.46
C ASP A 12 -4.75 6.76 -3.24
N LEU A 13 -4.38 5.90 -4.19
CA LEU A 13 -3.19 5.06 -4.08
C LEU A 13 -1.92 5.87 -4.32
N ASP A 14 -1.95 6.83 -5.24
CA ASP A 14 -0.76 7.59 -5.65
C ASP A 14 -0.35 8.58 -4.56
N GLU A 15 -1.33 9.28 -3.97
CA GLU A 15 -1.09 10.15 -2.80
C GLU A 15 -0.54 9.35 -1.60
N THR A 16 -1.06 8.14 -1.40
CA THR A 16 -0.63 7.26 -0.31
C THR A 16 0.79 6.75 -0.53
N LEU A 17 1.16 6.43 -1.77
CA LEU A 17 2.50 5.99 -2.13
C LEU A 17 3.51 7.14 -2.04
N ASP A 18 3.19 8.37 -2.44
CA ASP A 18 4.05 9.55 -2.21
C ASP A 18 4.31 9.74 -0.71
N PHE A 19 3.27 9.63 0.12
CA PHE A 19 3.42 9.77 1.56
C PHE A 19 4.31 8.70 2.17
N TYR A 20 4.05 7.41 1.89
CA TYR A 20 4.84 6.32 2.47
C TYR A 20 6.24 6.20 1.86
N CYS A 21 6.37 6.30 0.54
CA CYS A 21 7.66 6.10 -0.12
C CYS A 21 8.52 7.37 -0.13
N ASP A 22 7.99 8.49 -0.63
CA ASP A 22 8.80 9.68 -0.85
C ASP A 22 8.97 10.52 0.42
N LYS A 23 7.92 10.64 1.24
CA LYS A 23 7.95 11.46 2.46
C LYS A 23 8.48 10.70 3.67
N LEU A 24 8.07 9.43 3.84
CA LEU A 24 8.48 8.58 4.95
C LEU A 24 9.70 7.69 4.64
N GLY A 25 10.10 7.58 3.37
CA GLY A 25 11.27 6.79 2.98
C GLY A 25 11.05 5.27 3.02
N LEU A 26 9.79 4.80 3.03
CA LEU A 26 9.49 3.38 2.89
C LEU A 26 9.70 2.94 1.43
N VAL A 27 9.70 1.63 1.21
CA VAL A 27 9.82 1.06 -0.13
C VAL A 27 8.65 0.12 -0.37
N GLN A 28 8.07 0.19 -1.57
CA GLN A 28 7.10 -0.81 -2.00
C GLN A 28 7.78 -2.17 -2.13
N VAL A 29 7.32 -3.15 -1.35
CA VAL A 29 7.90 -4.51 -1.34
C VAL A 29 7.15 -5.49 -2.22
N ASN A 30 5.86 -5.26 -2.44
CA ASN A 30 5.01 -6.10 -3.26
C ASN A 30 3.80 -5.29 -3.74
N ARG A 31 3.23 -5.66 -4.88
CA ARG A 31 1.99 -5.07 -5.39
C ARG A 31 1.10 -6.16 -5.96
N TYR A 32 -0.19 -6.08 -5.64
CA TYR A 32 -1.21 -6.98 -6.16
C TYR A 32 -2.44 -6.19 -6.56
N ASP A 33 -2.80 -6.23 -7.84
CA ASP A 33 -4.00 -5.61 -8.37
C ASP A 33 -5.08 -6.68 -8.61
N SER A 34 -6.31 -6.39 -8.19
CA SER A 34 -7.47 -7.27 -8.38
C SER A 34 -8.55 -6.56 -9.19
N ASP A 35 -8.66 -6.93 -10.47
CA ASP A 35 -9.67 -6.35 -11.36
C ASP A 35 -11.10 -6.72 -10.95
N ALA A 36 -11.30 -7.97 -10.53
CA ALA A 36 -12.61 -8.45 -10.07
C ALA A 36 -13.07 -7.73 -8.79
N GLY A 37 -12.14 -7.46 -7.88
CA GLY A 37 -12.40 -6.74 -6.64
C GLY A 37 -12.31 -5.21 -6.76
N ARG A 38 -11.77 -4.70 -7.87
CA ARG A 38 -11.48 -3.28 -8.12
C ARG A 38 -10.63 -2.64 -7.01
N PHE A 39 -9.58 -3.32 -6.57
CA PHE A 39 -8.65 -2.81 -5.56
C PHE A 39 -7.20 -3.19 -5.85
N SER A 40 -6.28 -2.43 -5.26
CA SER A 40 -4.84 -2.67 -5.29
C SER A 40 -4.31 -2.80 -3.87
N LEU A 41 -3.42 -3.76 -3.64
CA LEU A 41 -2.65 -3.93 -2.42
C LEU A 41 -1.20 -3.57 -2.73
N VAL A 42 -0.60 -2.72 -1.90
CA VAL A 42 0.76 -2.19 -2.05
C VAL A 42 1.48 -2.14 -0.72
#